data_AF-A0A6I3KTE2-F1
#
_entry.id   AF-A0A6I3KTE2-F1
#
_cell.length_a   1.000
_cell.length_b   1.000
_cell.length_c   1.000
_cell.angle_alpha   90.00
_cell.angle_beta   90.00
_cell.angle_gamma   90.00
#
_symmetry.space_group_name_H-M   'P 1'
#
loop_
_entity.id
_entity.type
_entity.pdbx_description
1 polymer ?
#
loop_
_entity_poly.entity_id
_entity_poly.type
_entity_poly.pdbx_seq_one_letter_code
_entity_poly.pdbx_strand_id
1 'polypeptide(L)'
;MPKGAQRHRFLPVNGLRIRPALNKQVVMDAVEAADLTRTLRPRLAIPIHYAFSSGPLGDRIMTKGDRNGARHFRAAAADLAPETIVQILPTGQSFAL
;
A
#
# COMPACT_ATOMS: atom_id res chain seq x y z
N MET A 1 6.03 28.73 16.86
CA MET A 1 5.05 27.79 16.28
C MET A 1 5.76 26.48 15.99
N PRO A 2 5.52 25.36 16.71
CA PRO A 2 6.23 24.13 16.42
C PRO A 2 5.71 23.59 15.07
N LYS A 3 6.63 23.30 14.14
CA LYS A 3 6.33 22.63 12.87
C LYS A 3 5.73 21.26 13.21
N GLY A 4 4.40 21.15 13.22
CA GLY A 4 3.70 19.88 13.37
C GLY A 4 4.23 18.93 12.31
N ALA A 5 4.96 17.89 12.74
CA ALA A 5 5.66 16.96 11.87
C ALA A 5 4.72 16.52 10.73
N GLN A 6 5.11 16.77 9.48
CA GLN A 6 4.36 16.29 8.33
C GLN A 6 4.45 14.75 8.35
N ARG A 7 3.40 14.09 8.88
CA ARG A 7 3.36 12.62 9.03
C ARG A 7 2.93 12.00 7.72
N HIS A 8 3.89 11.83 6.82
CA HIS A 8 3.76 11.02 5.61
C HIS A 8 3.96 9.54 5.94
N ARG A 9 3.22 8.65 5.29
CA ARG A 9 3.39 7.20 5.43
C ARG A 9 3.42 6.53 4.07
N PHE A 10 4.43 5.70 3.88
CA PHE A 10 4.51 4.77 2.75
C PHE A 10 4.01 3.42 3.23
N LEU A 11 2.97 2.89 2.59
CA LEU A 11 2.30 1.67 3.04
C LEU A 11 2.32 0.64 1.93
N PRO A 12 2.81 -0.58 2.17
CA PRO A 12 2.67 -1.66 1.20
C PRO A 12 1.22 -2.17 1.21
N VAL A 13 0.62 -2.35 0.03
CA VAL A 13 -0.84 -2.57 -0.09
C VAL A 13 -1.24 -3.72 -1.01
N ASN A 14 -0.28 -4.47 -1.53
CA ASN A 14 -0.52 -5.44 -2.59
C ASN A 14 -0.94 -6.83 -2.08
N GLY A 15 -1.00 -7.04 -0.76
CA GLY A 15 -1.40 -8.32 -0.17
C GLY A 15 -0.52 -9.49 -0.62
N LEU A 16 0.77 -9.26 -0.87
CA LEU A 16 1.67 -10.26 -1.45
C LEU A 16 1.62 -11.58 -0.66
N ARG A 17 1.44 -12.67 -1.39
CA ARG A 17 1.41 -14.04 -0.87
C ARG A 17 2.46 -14.90 -1.54
N ILE A 18 3.04 -15.82 -0.77
CA ILE A 18 4.00 -16.81 -1.24
C ILE A 18 3.25 -18.12 -1.49
N ARG A 19 3.08 -18.47 -2.77
CA ARG A 19 2.36 -19.66 -3.23
C ARG A 19 2.91 -20.97 -2.64
N PRO A 20 4.24 -21.25 -2.69
CA PRO A 20 4.76 -22.52 -2.15
C PRO A 20 4.63 -22.64 -0.63
N ALA A 21 4.45 -21.51 0.07
CA ALA A 21 4.15 -21.50 1.51
C ALA A 21 2.64 -21.53 1.78
N LEU A 22 1.89 -22.38 1.06
CA LEU A 22 0.43 -22.49 1.15
C LEU A 22 -0.30 -21.15 0.98
N ASN A 23 0.17 -20.31 0.04
CA ASN A 23 -0.28 -18.93 -0.13
C ASN A 23 -0.18 -18.10 1.16
N LYS A 24 0.85 -18.24 1.99
CA LYS A 24 1.04 -17.38 3.16
C LYS A 24 1.15 -15.91 2.73
N GLN A 25 0.33 -15.05 3.32
CA GLN A 25 0.43 -13.60 3.15
C GLN A 25 1.60 -13.05 3.95
N VAL A 26 2.40 -12.21 3.31
CA VAL A 26 3.64 -11.65 3.89
C VAL A 26 3.71 -10.13 3.77
N VAL A 27 2.71 -9.52 3.12
CA VAL A 27 2.55 -8.07 3.00
C VAL A 27 1.09 -7.73 3.24
N MET A 28 0.82 -6.57 3.83
CA MET A 28 -0.55 -6.09 4.04
C MET A 28 -1.31 -5.96 2.71
N ASP A 29 -2.59 -6.28 2.75
CA ASP A 29 -3.52 -5.92 1.69
C ASP A 29 -4.02 -4.48 1.83
N ALA A 30 -4.89 -4.07 0.90
CA ALA A 30 -5.46 -2.73 0.84
C ALA A 30 -6.29 -2.36 2.09
N VAL A 31 -7.02 -3.30 2.68
CA VAL A 31 -7.90 -3.03 3.82
C VAL A 31 -7.08 -2.99 5.10
N GLU A 32 -6.15 -3.92 5.28
CA GLU A 32 -5.21 -3.92 6.41
C GLU A 32 -4.37 -2.64 6.45
N ALA A 33 -3.88 -2.18 5.29
CA ALA A 33 -3.16 -0.92 5.19
C ALA A 33 -4.05 0.29 5.53
N ALA A 34 -5.33 0.27 5.15
CA ALA A 34 -6.29 1.33 5.49
C ALA A 34 -6.60 1.36 7.00
N ASP A 35 -6.72 0.21 7.64
CA ASP A 35 -6.90 0.13 9.10
C ASP A 35 -5.65 0.62 9.87
N LEU A 36 -4.45 0.27 9.39
CA LEU A 36 -3.23 0.85 9.95
C LEU A 36 -3.18 2.37 9.73
N THR A 37 -3.64 2.86 8.58
CA THR A 37 -3.75 4.30 8.29
C THR A 37 -4.66 5.00 9.29
N ARG A 38 -5.83 4.43 9.56
CA ARG A 38 -6.78 4.90 10.59
C ARG A 38 -6.12 5.03 11.96
N THR A 39 -5.28 4.07 12.32
CA THR A 39 -4.57 4.07 13.60
C THR A 39 -3.47 5.14 13.66
N LEU A 40 -2.68 5.28 12.59
CA LEU A 40 -1.53 6.19 12.53
C LEU A 40 -1.92 7.65 12.25
N ARG A 41 -3.10 7.87 11.68
CA ARG A 41 -3.67 9.17 11.28
C ARG A 41 -2.68 10.06 10.53
N PRO A 42 -2.02 9.56 9.46
CA PRO A 42 -1.13 10.40 8.67
C PRO A 42 -1.94 11.44 7.90
N ARG A 43 -1.32 12.58 7.59
CA ARG A 43 -1.95 13.57 6.69
C ARG A 43 -1.91 13.09 5.24
N LEU A 44 -0.87 12.36 4.86
CA LEU A 44 -0.68 11.80 3.53
C LEU A 44 -0.21 10.34 3.62
N ALA A 45 -0.86 9.46 2.87
CA ALA A 45 -0.47 8.08 2.65
C ALA A 45 -0.13 7.84 1.17
N ILE A 46 1.00 7.21 0.91
CA ILE A 46 1.47 6.84 -0.43
C ILE A 46 1.56 5.31 -0.50
N PRO A 47 0.70 4.63 -1.28
CA PRO A 47 0.78 3.19 -1.43
C PRO A 47 2.03 2.79 -2.22
N ILE A 48 2.75 1.79 -1.72
CA ILE A 48 3.93 1.17 -2.33
C ILE A 48 3.67 -0.33 -2.56
N HIS A 49 4.60 -1.01 -3.22
CA HIS A 49 4.54 -2.44 -3.60
C HIS A 49 3.42 -2.84 -4.57
N TYR A 50 2.49 -1.95 -4.92
CA TYR A 50 1.39 -2.24 -5.84
C TYR A 50 1.85 -2.63 -7.25
N ALA A 51 3.04 -2.18 -7.68
CA ALA A 51 3.64 -2.52 -8.98
C ALA A 51 4.71 -3.63 -8.90
N PHE A 52 4.82 -4.32 -7.76
CA PHE A 52 5.81 -5.40 -7.58
C PHE A 52 5.55 -6.57 -8.56
N SER A 53 6.63 -7.12 -9.11
CA SER A 53 6.63 -8.29 -9.99
C SER A 53 7.86 -9.14 -9.68
N SER A 54 7.67 -10.46 -9.59
CA SER A 54 8.74 -11.45 -9.54
C SER A 54 9.13 -11.96 -10.93
N GLY A 55 8.72 -11.24 -11.98
CA GLY A 55 8.84 -11.64 -13.38
C GLY A 55 7.70 -12.57 -13.83
N PRO A 56 7.56 -12.83 -15.15
CA PRO A 56 6.42 -13.58 -15.68
C PRO A 56 6.26 -14.99 -15.08
N LEU A 57 7.38 -15.69 -14.88
CA LEU A 57 7.36 -17.01 -14.26
C LEU A 57 7.08 -16.90 -12.77
N GLY A 58 7.80 -16.02 -12.06
CA GLY A 58 7.66 -15.82 -10.62
C GLY A 58 6.23 -15.46 -10.20
N ASP A 59 5.57 -14.56 -10.93
CA ASP A 59 4.18 -14.15 -10.66
C ASP A 59 3.16 -15.29 -10.87
N ARG A 60 3.52 -16.29 -11.69
CA ARG A 60 2.66 -17.45 -11.94
C ARG A 60 2.84 -18.53 -10.88
N ILE A 61 4.08 -18.80 -10.45
CA ILE A 61 4.38 -19.98 -9.62
C ILE A 61 4.80 -19.64 -8.19
N MET A 62 5.46 -18.51 -7.94
CA MET A 62 6.04 -18.17 -6.63
C MET A 62 5.17 -17.17 -5.85
N THR A 63 4.73 -16.09 -6.49
CA THR A 63 4.09 -14.97 -5.80
C THR A 63 2.67 -14.75 -6.33
N LYS A 64 1.83 -14.15 -5.48
CA LYS A 64 0.49 -13.67 -5.84
C LYS A 64 0.28 -12.36 -5.12
N GLY A 65 -0.05 -11.31 -5.85
CA GLY A 65 -0.39 -10.01 -5.27
C GLY A 65 -1.44 -9.31 -6.11
N ASP A 66 -2.03 -8.27 -5.52
CA ASP A 66 -3.00 -7.43 -6.18
C ASP A 66 -2.33 -6.22 -6.83
N ARG A 67 -2.26 -6.24 -8.17
CA ARG A 67 -1.71 -5.13 -8.97
C ARG A 67 -2.59 -3.87 -8.93
N ASN A 68 -3.85 -4.00 -8.50
CA ASN A 68 -4.76 -2.88 -8.30
C ASN A 68 -4.77 -2.40 -6.84
N GLY A 69 -3.90 -2.94 -5.98
CA GLY A 69 -3.90 -2.69 -4.54
C GLY A 69 -3.84 -1.22 -4.15
N ALA A 70 -3.14 -0.37 -4.93
CA ALA A 70 -3.14 1.07 -4.70
C ALA A 70 -4.54 1.72 -4.85
N ARG A 71 -5.32 1.29 -5.84
CA ARG A 71 -6.69 1.79 -6.03
C ARG A 71 -7.63 1.24 -4.97
N HIS A 72 -7.50 -0.04 -4.61
CA HIS A 72 -8.29 -0.64 -3.54
C HIS A 72 -7.96 -0.01 -2.19
N PHE A 73 -6.70 0.29 -1.91
CA PHE A 73 -6.27 0.99 -0.69
C PHE A 73 -6.87 2.40 -0.63
N ARG A 74 -6.84 3.16 -1.73
CA ARG A 74 -7.49 4.48 -1.79
C ARG A 74 -8.98 4.40 -1.48
N ALA A 75 -9.68 3.39 -2.00
CA ALA A 75 -11.09 3.18 -1.69
C ALA A 75 -11.30 2.82 -0.22
N ALA A 76 -10.58 1.84 0.30
CA ALA A 76 -10.69 1.41 1.70
C ALA A 76 -10.31 2.53 2.70
N ALA A 77 -9.32 3.34 2.38
CA ALA A 77 -8.92 4.47 3.21
C ALA A 77 -9.95 5.61 3.18
N ALA A 78 -10.67 5.81 2.07
CA ALA A 78 -11.77 6.77 2.04
C ALA A 78 -12.88 6.41 3.03
N ASP A 79 -13.09 5.11 3.29
CA ASP A 79 -14.07 4.62 4.27
C ASP A 79 -13.50 4.61 5.70
N LEU A 80 -12.27 4.11 5.90
CA LEU A 80 -11.71 3.83 7.22
C LEU A 80 -10.87 4.98 7.82
N ALA A 81 -10.26 5.81 6.97
CA ALA A 81 -9.37 6.91 7.35
C ALA A 81 -9.63 8.16 6.47
N PRO A 82 -10.87 8.68 6.44
CA PRO A 82 -11.29 9.74 5.53
C PRO A 82 -10.50 11.05 5.69
N GLU A 83 -9.83 11.26 6.84
CA GLU A 83 -8.97 12.40 7.08
C GLU A 83 -7.60 12.32 6.38
N THR A 84 -7.21 11.13 5.91
CA THR A 84 -5.92 10.89 5.25
C THR A 84 -6.06 11.09 3.75
N ILE A 85 -5.21 11.94 3.18
CA ILE A 85 -5.07 12.04 1.73
C ILE A 85 -4.29 10.82 1.24
N VAL A 86 -4.84 10.08 0.26
CA VAL A 86 -4.10 9.00 -0.41
C VAL A 86 -3.63 9.47 -1.78
N GLN A 87 -2.31 9.49 -1.98
CA GLN A 87 -1.70 9.87 -3.26
C GLN A 87 -1.00 8.67 -3.89
N ILE A 88 -1.54 8.21 -5.02
CA ILE A 88 -0.92 7.14 -5.81
C ILE A 88 0.09 7.79 -6.75
N LEU A 89 1.37 7.46 -6.59
CA LEU A 89 2.44 7.92 -7.45
C LEU A 89 2.84 6.83 -8.44
N PRO A 90 2.81 7.07 -9.76
CA PRO A 90 3.43 6.22 -10.77
C PRO A 90 4.87 5.87 -10.42
N THR A 91 5.30 4.67 -10.82
CA THR A 91 6.70 4.24 -10.66
C THR A 91 7.65 5.23 -11.35
N GLY A 92 8.67 5.68 -10.63
CA GLY A 92 9.65 6.65 -11.12
C GLY A 92 9.25 8.11 -10.97
N GLN A 93 8.01 8.42 -10.54
CA GLN A 93 7.62 9.80 -10.25
C GLN A 93 8.23 10.25 -8.90
N SER A 94 8.97 11.36 -8.95
CA SER A 94 9.51 12.01 -7.74
C SER A 94 8.41 12.59 -6.86
N PHE A 95 8.64 12.55 -5.56
CA PHE A 95 7.79 13.16 -4.54
C PHE A 95 8.62 14.16 -3.73
N ALA A 96 8.19 15.42 -3.69
CA ALA A 96 8.83 16.47 -2.91
C ALA A 96 8.04 16.73 -1.62
N LEU A 97 8.75 16.81 -0.49
CA LEU A 97 8.24 17.03 0.86
C LEU A 97 8.24 18.51 1.23
#